data_AF-A0A968Q670-F1
#
_entry.id   AF-A0A968Q670-F1
#
_cell.length_a   1.000
_cell.length_b   1.000
_cell.length_c   1.000
_cell.angle_alpha   90.00
_cell.angle_beta   90.00
_cell.angle_gamma   90.00
#
_symmetry.space_group_name_H-M   'P 1'
#
loop_
_entity.id
_entity.type
_entity.pdbx_description
1 polymer ?
#
loop_
_entity_poly.entity_id
_entity_poly.type
_entity_poly.pdbx_seq_one_letter_code
_entity_poly.pdbx_strand_id
1 'polypeptide(L)'
;MNVNLGIKLGSVLVLGIGVGLMGTAAAEAEPAVPGRLVEPPLLEGAADATAQEGEEILVLPFTDVPTDHWAYQVLLNLAGVYGCVGGYSDGTFRGDNAVTRYEFAAGMDACLSIMTELIQQRQAEQDQVVGELIQDMERSLDELRQLEGDIETLEQN
;
A
#
# COMPACT_ATOMS: atom_id res chain seq x y z
N MET A 1 -5.72 28.08 -32.80
CA MET A 1 -5.96 29.40 -32.21
C MET A 1 -5.12 29.54 -30.94
N ASN A 2 -4.43 30.66 -30.80
CA ASN A 2 -3.59 31.09 -29.67
C ASN A 2 -4.39 31.32 -28.39
N VAL A 3 -3.79 31.00 -27.24
CA VAL A 3 -3.85 31.82 -26.01
C VAL A 3 -2.64 31.45 -25.15
N ASN A 4 -1.55 32.21 -25.12
CA ASN A 4 -1.23 33.53 -24.53
C ASN A 4 -0.41 33.36 -23.23
N LEU A 5 0.86 33.71 -23.37
CA LEU A 5 1.97 33.69 -22.43
C LEU A 5 1.98 34.99 -21.61
N GLY A 6 1.93 34.91 -20.28
CA GLY A 6 1.89 36.07 -19.39
C GLY A 6 2.92 36.00 -18.28
N ILE A 7 4.15 36.42 -18.58
CA ILE A 7 5.20 36.72 -17.59
C ILE A 7 4.80 37.98 -16.81
N LYS A 8 4.82 37.94 -15.48
CA LYS A 8 4.86 39.14 -14.63
C LYS A 8 5.99 39.04 -13.61
N LEU A 9 7.07 39.77 -13.89
CA LEU A 9 8.06 40.18 -12.89
C LEU A 9 7.43 41.21 -11.96
N GLY A 10 7.56 41.01 -10.65
CA GLY A 10 7.21 42.00 -9.63
C GLY A 10 8.21 41.94 -8.48
N SER A 11 9.20 42.82 -8.51
CA SER A 11 10.14 43.07 -7.42
C SER A 11 9.42 43.61 -6.19
N VAL A 12 9.73 43.08 -5.00
CA VAL A 12 9.54 43.80 -3.74
C VAL A 12 10.81 43.66 -2.92
N LEU A 13 11.47 44.79 -2.73
CA LEU A 13 12.64 44.99 -1.89
C LEU A 13 12.15 45.47 -0.53
N VAL A 14 12.32 44.66 0.52
CA VAL A 14 12.12 45.09 1.90
C VAL A 14 13.46 45.01 2.61
N LEU A 15 14.03 46.20 2.89
CA LEU A 15 15.16 46.39 3.77
C LEU A 15 14.60 46.84 5.13
N GLY A 16 14.69 45.98 6.15
CA GLY A 16 14.28 46.29 7.51
C GLY A 16 15.27 45.70 8.51
N ILE A 17 16.12 46.56 9.08
CA ILE A 17 17.05 46.23 10.16
C ILE A 17 16.26 46.22 11.48
N GLY A 18 16.32 45.13 12.22
CA GLY A 18 15.80 45.01 13.58
C GLY A 18 16.68 44.08 14.41
N VAL A 19 17.42 44.65 15.36
CA VAL A 19 18.34 43.96 16.28
C VAL A 19 17.56 43.40 17.47
N GLY A 20 17.70 42.09 17.68
CA GLY A 20 17.81 41.37 18.96
C GLY A 20 16.75 41.52 20.07
N LEU A 21 16.06 40.41 20.38
CA LEU A 21 15.98 39.92 21.77
C LEU A 21 15.77 38.39 21.76
N MET A 22 16.50 37.70 22.62
CA MET A 22 16.51 36.25 22.80
C MET A 22 15.12 35.70 23.17
N GLY A 23 14.62 34.79 22.36
CA GLY A 23 13.64 33.78 22.75
C GLY A 23 14.15 32.44 22.23
N THR A 24 14.47 31.52 23.13
CA THR A 24 14.84 30.14 22.79
C THR A 24 13.60 29.43 22.25
N ALA A 25 13.37 29.52 20.94
CA ALA A 25 12.60 28.50 20.25
C ALA A 25 13.54 27.30 20.12
N ALA A 26 13.22 26.20 20.81
CA ALA A 26 13.79 24.91 20.48
C ALA A 26 13.47 24.65 19.02
N ALA A 27 14.46 24.84 18.15
CA ALA A 27 14.41 24.34 16.79
C ALA A 27 14.46 22.81 16.92
N GLU A 28 13.30 22.17 16.95
CA GLU A 28 13.18 20.77 16.60
C GLU A 28 13.64 20.65 15.15
N ALA A 29 14.90 20.24 14.98
CA ALA A 29 15.45 19.87 13.71
C ALA A 29 14.62 18.70 13.17
N GLU A 30 13.88 18.92 12.09
CA GLU A 30 13.26 17.83 11.35
C GLU A 30 14.35 16.81 11.00
N PRO A 31 14.25 15.54 11.45
CA PRO A 31 15.27 14.55 11.15
C PRO A 31 15.30 14.34 9.64
N ALA A 32 16.46 14.65 9.05
CA ALA A 32 16.68 14.48 7.62
C ALA A 32 16.34 13.04 7.21
N VAL A 33 15.31 12.89 6.37
CA VAL A 33 14.88 11.63 5.76
C VAL A 33 16.09 10.99 5.06
N PRO A 34 16.72 9.93 5.61
CA PRO A 34 17.90 9.35 5.01
C PRO A 34 17.48 8.53 3.80
N GLY A 35 17.69 9.11 2.60
CA GLY A 35 17.45 8.44 1.32
C GLY A 35 15.96 8.25 1.06
N ARG A 36 15.41 9.06 0.15
CA ARG A 36 14.18 8.70 -0.54
C ARG A 36 14.42 7.36 -1.21
N LEU A 37 14.01 6.26 -0.56
CA LEU A 37 13.78 4.99 -1.23
C LEU A 37 12.96 5.37 -2.45
N VAL A 38 13.46 5.01 -3.63
CA VAL A 38 12.76 5.20 -4.90
C VAL A 38 11.31 4.87 -4.62
N GLU A 39 10.43 5.85 -4.79
CA GLU A 39 9.01 5.62 -4.64
C GLU A 39 8.72 4.44 -5.57
N PRO A 40 8.32 3.26 -5.06
CA PRO A 40 7.81 2.24 -5.96
C PRO A 40 6.73 2.94 -6.79
N PRO A 41 6.65 2.68 -8.11
CA PRO A 41 5.74 3.41 -8.98
C PRO A 41 4.41 3.47 -8.25
N LEU A 42 4.00 4.70 -7.88
CA LEU A 42 2.70 4.92 -7.31
C LEU A 42 1.77 4.20 -8.26
N LEU A 43 1.07 3.17 -7.78
CA LEU A 43 -0.07 2.66 -8.51
C LEU A 43 -0.96 3.89 -8.68
N GLU A 44 -0.93 4.50 -9.87
CA GLU A 44 -1.78 5.61 -10.26
C GLU A 44 -3.21 5.11 -10.05
N GLY A 45 -3.80 5.44 -8.91
CA GLY A 45 -5.04 4.83 -8.43
C GLY A 45 -5.30 4.95 -6.93
N ALA A 46 -4.30 5.26 -6.09
CA ALA A 46 -4.54 5.37 -4.64
C ALA A 46 -5.29 6.65 -4.19
N ALA A 47 -5.65 7.55 -5.10
CA ALA A 47 -6.37 8.79 -4.79
C ALA A 47 -7.81 8.84 -5.36
N ASP A 48 -8.31 7.72 -5.91
CA ASP A 48 -9.71 7.62 -6.36
C ASP A 48 -10.37 6.36 -5.80
N ALA A 49 -10.44 6.28 -4.48
CA ALA A 49 -11.40 5.39 -3.82
C ALA A 49 -12.76 6.09 -3.90
N THR A 50 -13.49 5.84 -4.98
CA THR A 50 -14.94 6.09 -4.99
C THR A 50 -15.55 5.16 -3.95
N ALA A 51 -16.18 5.79 -2.95
CA ALA A 51 -16.82 5.14 -1.82
C ALA A 51 -17.71 3.97 -2.28
N GLN A 52 -17.30 2.76 -1.95
CA GLN A 52 -18.17 1.59 -1.94
C GLN A 52 -18.27 1.07 -0.50
N GLU A 53 -19.50 1.19 -0.01
CA GLU A 53 -20.15 0.63 1.18
C GLU A 53 -19.30 -0.28 2.09
N GLY A 54 -19.02 0.25 3.29
CA GLY A 54 -18.32 -0.44 4.38
C GLY A 54 -16.97 0.18 4.72
N GLU A 55 -16.91 1.51 4.92
CA GLU A 55 -15.67 2.19 5.31
C GLU A 55 -15.31 1.81 6.75
N GLU A 56 -14.60 0.70 6.92
CA GLU A 56 -13.77 0.52 8.10
C GLU A 56 -12.73 1.64 8.04
N ILE A 57 -13.01 2.74 8.75
CA ILE A 57 -12.03 3.81 8.94
C ILE A 57 -10.85 3.17 9.66
N LEU A 58 -9.80 2.87 8.91
CA LEU A 58 -8.55 2.38 9.48
C LEU A 58 -7.96 3.51 10.31
N VAL A 59 -7.96 3.32 11.62
CA VAL A 59 -7.36 4.25 12.58
C VAL A 59 -6.06 3.62 13.08
N LEU A 60 -4.98 4.40 13.04
CA LEU A 60 -3.70 3.94 13.58
C LEU A 60 -3.83 3.73 15.09
N PRO A 61 -3.43 2.57 15.65
CA PRO A 61 -3.65 2.27 17.06
C PRO A 61 -2.62 2.93 18.00
N PHE A 62 -1.74 3.80 17.49
CA PHE A 62 -0.62 4.38 18.24
C PHE A 62 -0.91 5.81 18.70
N THR A 63 -0.82 6.06 20.00
CA THR A 63 -1.14 7.36 20.59
C THR A 63 -0.05 8.42 20.40
N ASP A 64 1.18 7.99 20.13
CA ASP A 64 2.37 8.83 19.97
C ASP A 64 2.74 9.10 18.51
N VAL A 65 1.86 8.74 17.56
CA VAL A 65 2.05 9.00 16.13
C VAL A 65 0.91 9.90 15.62
N PRO A 66 1.12 11.23 15.58
CA PRO A 66 0.16 12.17 15.03
C PRO A 66 -0.17 11.90 13.55
N THR A 67 -1.37 12.30 13.11
CA THR A 67 -1.83 12.08 11.72
C THR A 67 -1.04 12.84 10.66
N ASP A 68 -0.37 13.93 11.06
CA ASP A 68 0.52 14.73 10.20
C ASP A 68 1.98 14.25 10.24
N HIS A 69 2.29 13.23 11.05
CA HIS A 69 3.63 12.65 11.11
C HIS A 69 3.96 11.87 9.83
N TRP A 70 5.17 12.03 9.30
CA TRP A 70 5.59 11.37 8.04
C TRP A 70 5.44 9.84 8.07
N ALA A 71 5.61 9.23 9.25
CA ALA A 71 5.49 7.78 9.43
C ALA A 71 4.04 7.28 9.54
N TYR A 72 3.06 8.19 9.70
CA TYR A 72 1.67 7.83 9.97
C TYR A 72 1.12 6.89 8.89
N GLN A 73 1.24 7.26 7.61
CA GLN A 73 0.71 6.46 6.51
C GLN A 73 1.39 5.09 6.40
N VAL A 74 2.70 5.04 6.66
CA VAL A 74 3.46 3.79 6.61
C VAL A 74 3.01 2.85 7.72
N LEU A 75 2.89 3.37 8.94
CA LEU A 75 2.43 2.59 10.08
C LEU A 75 0.96 2.20 9.94
N LEU A 76 0.12 3.03 9.32
CA LEU A 76 -1.27 2.70 9.06
C LEU A 76 -1.37 1.48 8.14
N ASN A 77 -0.54 1.44 7.09
CA ASN A 77 -0.49 0.29 6.20
C ASN A 77 0.09 -0.95 6.90
N LEU A 78 1.22 -0.82 7.59
CA LEU A 78 1.91 -1.97 8.19
C LEU A 78 1.16 -2.57 9.40
N ALA A 79 0.57 -1.74 10.25
CA ALA A 79 -0.15 -2.17 11.44
C ALA A 79 -1.65 -2.38 11.17
N GLY A 80 -2.27 -1.52 10.35
CA GLY A 80 -3.71 -1.57 10.08
C GLY A 80 -4.10 -2.51 8.93
N VAL A 81 -3.33 -2.52 7.83
CA VAL A 81 -3.66 -3.35 6.66
C VAL A 81 -2.97 -4.71 6.72
N TYR A 82 -1.65 -4.71 6.88
CA TYR A 82 -0.86 -5.94 6.90
C TYR A 82 -0.80 -6.62 8.27
N GLY A 83 -1.06 -5.89 9.35
CA GLY A 83 -1.02 -6.41 10.72
C GLY A 83 0.35 -6.97 11.15
N CYS A 84 1.43 -6.59 10.47
CA CYS A 84 2.75 -7.21 10.69
C CYS A 84 3.67 -6.42 11.63
N VAL A 85 3.27 -5.18 11.96
CA VAL A 85 3.96 -4.33 12.93
C VAL A 85 3.02 -4.03 14.09
N GLY A 86 3.54 -4.14 15.31
CA GLY A 86 2.83 -3.83 16.55
C GLY A 86 3.55 -2.78 17.38
N GLY A 87 2.81 -2.16 18.28
CA GLY A 87 3.33 -1.23 19.29
C GLY A 87 3.51 -1.91 20.64
N TYR A 88 3.77 -1.08 21.65
CA TYR A 88 3.92 -1.51 23.03
C TYR A 88 2.54 -1.63 23.70
N SER A 89 2.49 -2.31 24.85
CA SER A 89 1.25 -2.57 25.60
C SER A 89 0.55 -1.30 26.11
N ASP A 90 1.25 -0.17 26.14
CA ASP A 90 0.72 1.14 26.50
C ASP A 90 0.09 1.90 25.32
N GLY A 91 0.06 1.30 24.13
CA GLY A 91 -0.52 1.91 22.93
C GLY A 91 0.43 2.85 22.20
N THR A 92 1.74 2.81 22.49
CA THR A 92 2.75 3.62 21.79
C THR A 92 3.53 2.82 20.75
N PHE A 93 4.07 3.49 19.73
CA PHE A 93 5.01 2.91 18.76
C PHE A 93 6.47 3.16 19.14
N ARG A 94 6.75 4.29 19.79
CA ARG A 94 8.06 4.74 20.28
C ARG A 94 9.09 4.92 19.17
N GLY A 95 8.69 5.60 18.09
CA GLY A 95 9.52 5.79 16.88
C GLY A 95 10.85 6.51 17.12
N ASP A 96 10.95 7.34 18.15
CA ASP A 96 12.18 8.06 18.50
C ASP A 96 13.18 7.23 19.33
N ASN A 97 12.77 6.05 19.81
CA ASN A 97 13.63 5.17 20.60
C ASN A 97 14.47 4.28 19.69
N ALA A 98 15.71 4.01 20.11
CA ALA A 98 16.55 3.04 19.45
C ALA A 98 15.96 1.63 19.59
N VAL A 99 15.75 0.96 18.46
CA VAL A 99 15.32 -0.44 18.41
C VAL A 99 16.49 -1.37 18.74
N THR A 100 16.24 -2.44 19.50
CA THR A 100 17.23 -3.50 19.69
C THR A 100 17.34 -4.36 18.43
N ARG A 101 18.49 -5.02 18.23
CA ARG A 101 18.65 -5.97 17.12
C ARG A 101 17.62 -7.12 17.17
N TYR A 102 17.19 -7.49 18.37
CA TYR A 102 16.20 -8.55 18.58
C TYR A 102 14.80 -8.11 18.17
N GLU A 103 14.38 -6.91 18.57
CA GLU A 103 13.08 -6.34 18.17
C GLU A 103 13.00 -6.13 16.66
N PHE A 104 14.08 -5.62 16.05
CA PHE A 104 14.14 -5.48 14.60
C PHE A 104 14.02 -6.84 13.88
N ALA A 105 14.75 -7.86 14.34
CA ALA A 105 14.68 -9.19 13.73
C ALA A 105 13.28 -9.81 13.87
N ALA A 106 12.65 -9.67 15.03
CA ALA A 106 11.30 -10.17 15.26
C ALA A 106 10.25 -9.45 14.37
N GLY A 107 10.35 -8.12 14.26
CA GLY A 107 9.45 -7.35 13.38
C GLY A 107 9.63 -7.68 11.90
N MET A 108 10.88 -7.88 11.45
CA MET A 108 11.16 -8.29 10.08
C MET A 108 10.63 -9.68 9.76
N ASP A 109 10.80 -10.65 10.68
CA ASP A 109 10.25 -12.00 10.54
C ASP A 109 8.73 -12.00 10.43
N ALA A 110 8.06 -11.25 11.31
CA ALA A 110 6.60 -11.10 11.28
C ALA A 110 6.09 -10.58 9.92
N CYS A 111 6.69 -9.53 9.38
CA CYS A 111 6.29 -8.98 8.08
C CYS A 111 6.61 -9.90 6.90
N LEU A 112 7.76 -10.58 6.91
CA LEU A 112 8.09 -11.54 5.84
C LEU A 112 7.18 -12.77 5.85
N SER A 113 6.71 -13.19 7.04
CA SER A 113 5.74 -14.29 7.17
C SER A 113 4.41 -13.93 6.50
N ILE A 114 3.87 -12.72 6.76
CA ILE A 114 2.64 -12.24 6.12
C ILE A 114 2.78 -12.22 4.60
N MET A 115 3.90 -11.70 4.09
CA MET A 115 4.16 -11.69 2.64
C MET A 115 4.20 -13.09 2.04
N THR A 116 4.81 -14.04 2.75
CA THR A 116 4.89 -15.43 2.31
C THR A 116 3.50 -16.07 2.25
N GLU A 117 2.68 -15.83 3.26
CA GLU A 117 1.30 -16.32 3.29
C GLU A 117 0.46 -15.75 2.13
N LEU A 118 0.52 -14.44 1.89
CA LEU A 118 -0.20 -13.80 0.80
C LEU A 118 0.22 -14.35 -0.57
N ILE A 119 1.52 -14.64 -0.75
CA ILE A 119 2.00 -15.26 -1.99
C ILE A 119 1.43 -16.67 -2.15
N GLN A 120 1.42 -17.47 -1.09
CA GLN A 120 0.87 -18.83 -1.13
C GLN A 120 -0.63 -18.82 -1.42
N GLN A 121 -1.39 -17.91 -0.81
CA GLN A 121 -2.82 -17.75 -1.07
C GLN A 121 -3.09 -17.44 -2.55
N ARG A 122 -2.36 -16.47 -3.12
CA ARG A 122 -2.50 -16.15 -4.56
C ARG A 122 -2.08 -17.29 -5.48
N GLN A 123 -1.07 -18.07 -5.09
CA GLN A 123 -0.66 -19.24 -5.85
C GLN A 123 -1.75 -20.33 -5.83
N ALA A 124 -2.32 -20.61 -4.65
CA ALA A 124 -3.40 -21.58 -4.52
C ALA A 124 -4.65 -21.17 -5.32
N GLU A 125 -4.97 -19.88 -5.35
CA GLU A 125 -6.06 -19.35 -6.18
C GLU A 125 -5.78 -19.55 -7.67
N GLN A 126 -4.56 -19.26 -8.14
CA GLN A 126 -4.19 -19.53 -9.53
C GLN A 126 -4.27 -21.01 -9.88
N ASP A 127 -3.79 -21.89 -9.00
CA ASP A 127 -3.83 -23.33 -9.23
C ASP A 127 -5.27 -23.85 -9.30
N GLN A 128 -6.19 -23.28 -8.51
CA GLN A 128 -7.61 -23.58 -8.60
C GLN A 128 -8.19 -23.15 -9.95
N VAL A 129 -7.91 -21.94 -10.41
CA VAL A 129 -8.38 -21.43 -11.71
C VAL A 129 -7.84 -22.26 -12.87
N VAL A 130 -6.56 -22.64 -12.82
CA VAL A 130 -5.96 -23.52 -13.84
C VAL A 130 -6.62 -24.90 -13.84
N GLY A 131 -6.89 -25.46 -12.65
CA GLY A 131 -7.59 -26.74 -12.52
C GLY A 131 -9.00 -26.71 -13.08
N GLU A 132 -9.75 -25.64 -12.80
CA GLU A 132 -11.11 -25.43 -13.32
C GLU A 132 -11.10 -25.32 -14.85
N LEU A 133 -10.16 -24.56 -15.42
CA LEU A 133 -10.02 -24.42 -16.87
C LEU A 133 -9.71 -25.75 -17.57
N ILE A 134 -8.88 -26.60 -16.96
CA ILE A 134 -8.59 -27.94 -17.50
C ILE A 134 -9.86 -28.79 -17.53
N GLN A 135 -10.62 -28.79 -16.44
CA GLN A 135 -11.87 -29.56 -16.33
C GLN A 135 -12.93 -29.08 -17.34
N ASP A 136 -13.04 -27.77 -17.54
CA ASP A 136 -13.96 -27.19 -18.52
C ASP A 136 -13.59 -27.60 -19.96
N MET A 137 -12.29 -27.59 -20.28
CA MET A 137 -11.81 -28.04 -21.59
C MET A 137 -12.09 -29.52 -21.82
N GLU A 138 -11.86 -30.38 -20.82
CA GLU A 138 -12.18 -31.81 -20.92
C GLU A 138 -13.67 -32.05 -21.15
N ARG A 139 -14.51 -31.35 -20.40
CA ARG A 139 -15.97 -31.39 -20.56
C ARG A 139 -16.40 -30.99 -21.97
N SER A 140 -15.86 -29.88 -22.48
CA SER A 140 -16.19 -29.40 -23.83
C SER A 140 -15.80 -30.41 -24.91
N LEU A 141 -14.64 -31.07 -24.78
CA LEU A 141 -14.23 -32.13 -25.70
C LEU A 141 -15.16 -33.34 -25.65
N ASP A 142 -15.65 -33.73 -24.48
CA ASP A 142 -16.60 -34.84 -24.34
C ASP A 142 -17.98 -34.49 -24.90
N GLU A 143 -18.45 -33.25 -24.72
CA GLU A 143 -19.67 -32.74 -25.37
C GLU A 143 -19.55 -32.81 -26.90
N LEU A 144 -18.39 -32.44 -27.47
CA LEU A 144 -18.14 -32.54 -28.91
C LEU A 144 -18.13 -33.99 -29.41
N ARG A 145 -17.51 -34.92 -28.68
CA ARG A 145 -17.51 -36.36 -29.03
C ARG A 145 -18.91 -36.94 -29.00
N GLN A 146 -19.70 -36.56 -28.02
CA GLN A 146 -21.09 -37.03 -27.92
C GLN A 146 -21.91 -36.54 -29.11
N LEU A 147 -21.74 -35.26 -29.50
CA LEU A 147 -22.41 -34.70 -30.68
C LEU A 147 -22.02 -35.43 -31.98
N GLU A 148 -20.75 -35.80 -32.13
CA GLU A 148 -20.29 -36.59 -33.27
C GLU A 148 -21.00 -37.96 -33.32
N GLY A 149 -21.04 -38.69 -32.21
CA GLY A 149 -21.73 -39.97 -32.13
C GLY A 149 -23.24 -39.87 -32.40
N ASP A 150 -23.90 -38.83 -31.88
CA ASP A 150 -25.32 -38.59 -32.14
C ASP A 150 -25.58 -38.37 -33.64
N ILE A 151 -24.71 -37.63 -34.34
CA ILE A 151 -24.82 -37.42 -35.79
C ILE A 151 -24.68 -38.74 -36.56
N GLU A 152 -23.70 -39.59 -36.22
CA GLU A 152 -23.52 -40.89 -36.87
C GLU A 152 -24.74 -41.80 -36.73
N THR A 153 -25.41 -41.76 -35.56
CA THR A 153 -26.63 -42.55 -35.35
C THR A 153 -27.82 -42.04 -36.16
N LEU A 154 -27.87 -40.72 -36.42
CA LEU A 154 -28.91 -40.11 -37.26
C LEU A 154 -28.70 -40.39 -38.75
N GLU A 155 -27.46 -40.57 -39.22
CA GLU A 155 -27.18 -40.93 -40.61
C GLU A 155 -27.52 -42.39 -40.96
N GLN A 156 -27.57 -43.29 -39.97
CA GLN A 156 -27.83 -44.73 -40.18
C GLN A 156 -29.32 -45.11 -40.17
N ASN A 157 -30.23 -44.15 -39.96
CA ASN A 157 -31.68 -44.38 -39.80
C ASN A 157 -32.48 -43.66 -40.89
#